data_AF-A0A510JI92-F1
#
_entry.id   AF-A0A510JI92-F1
#
_cell.length_a   1.000
_cell.length_b   1.000
_cell.length_c   1.000
_cell.angle_alpha   90.00
_cell.angle_beta   90.00
_cell.angle_gamma   90.00
#
_symmetry.space_group_name_H-M   'P 1'
#
loop_
_entity.id
_entity.type
_entity.pdbx_description
1 polymer ?
#
loop_
_entity_poly.entity_id
_entity_poly.type
_entity_poly.pdbx_seq_one_letter_code
_entity_poly.pdbx_strand_id
1 'polypeptide(L)'
;MKKTLLMATLLIGAASYGAAGLNLKFNTDGKLHEEKLLNRIIASEDTKLKIKKIGKGEYEITDFPQEPDAEVYVSKATLKKNTICRENSCIGYDVKLNKAVFLDPEDMRVIYPEW
;
A
#
# COMPACT_ATOMS: atom_id res chain seq x y z
N MET A 1 -20.77 11.63 -36.43
CA MET A 1 -20.87 12.46 -35.21
C MET A 1 -19.66 12.15 -34.34
N LYS A 2 -18.87 13.17 -33.99
CA LYS A 2 -17.55 13.06 -33.34
C LYS A 2 -17.68 12.51 -31.91
N LYS A 3 -16.85 11.52 -31.59
CA LYS A 3 -16.68 10.95 -30.25
C LYS A 3 -15.93 11.97 -29.39
N THR A 4 -16.60 12.67 -28.49
CA THR A 4 -15.94 13.49 -27.46
C THR A 4 -15.51 12.56 -26.34
N LEU A 5 -14.22 12.22 -26.36
CA LEU A 5 -13.51 11.57 -25.27
C LEU A 5 -13.34 12.60 -24.15
N LEU A 6 -14.16 12.53 -23.10
CA LEU A 6 -13.92 13.31 -21.88
C LEU A 6 -12.74 12.66 -21.16
N MET A 7 -11.53 13.16 -21.43
CA MET A 7 -10.37 12.95 -20.58
C MET A 7 -10.60 13.77 -19.31
N ALA A 8 -11.26 13.16 -18.32
CA ALA A 8 -11.28 13.68 -16.96
C ALA A 8 -9.89 13.45 -16.37
N THR A 9 -8.99 14.40 -16.60
CA THR A 9 -7.74 14.52 -15.86
C THR A 9 -8.10 14.72 -14.39
N LEU A 10 -8.03 13.64 -13.62
CA LEU A 10 -7.99 13.69 -12.16
C LEU A 10 -6.74 14.47 -11.77
N LEU A 11 -6.91 15.78 -11.57
CA LEU A 11 -6.03 16.61 -10.77
C LEU A 11 -6.09 16.07 -9.34
N ILE A 12 -5.28 15.05 -9.05
CA ILE A 12 -4.94 14.71 -7.68
C ILE A 12 -4.02 15.85 -7.24
N GLY A 13 -4.63 16.87 -6.65
CA GLY A 13 -3.91 17.93 -5.98
C GLY A 13 -2.95 17.29 -4.98
N ALA A 14 -1.72 17.80 -4.94
CA ALA A 14 -0.76 17.51 -3.90
C ALA A 14 -1.34 18.04 -2.57
N ALA A 15 -2.20 17.25 -1.94
CA ALA A 15 -2.60 17.47 -0.58
C ALA A 15 -1.36 17.15 0.26
N SER A 16 -0.84 18.14 0.96
CA SER A 16 0.13 17.93 2.02
C SER A 16 -0.51 17.02 3.05
N TYR A 17 -0.17 15.74 3.02
CA TYR A 17 -0.68 14.75 3.94
C TYR A 17 -0.04 15.04 5.30
N GLY A 18 -0.79 15.70 6.19
CA GLY A 18 -0.40 15.80 7.59
C GLY A 18 -0.29 14.40 8.22
N ALA A 19 0.20 14.32 9.46
CA ALA A 19 0.50 13.08 10.18
C ALA A 19 -0.61 12.00 10.23
N ALA A 20 -1.85 12.32 9.83
CA ALA A 20 -2.99 11.40 9.74
C ALA A 20 -3.13 10.69 8.36
N GLY A 21 -2.28 11.00 7.38
CA GLY A 21 -2.40 10.48 6.02
C GLY A 21 -3.67 10.93 5.27
N LEU A 22 -4.02 10.20 4.21
CA LEU A 22 -5.19 10.40 3.36
C LEU A 22 -6.52 10.19 4.10
N ASN A 23 -6.52 9.37 5.14
CA ASN A 23 -7.71 9.03 5.92
C ASN A 23 -8.89 8.53 5.05
N LEU A 24 -8.60 7.83 3.94
CA LEU A 24 -9.62 7.34 3.02
C LEU A 24 -10.12 5.96 3.41
N LYS A 25 -11.37 5.64 3.06
CA LYS A 25 -11.90 4.28 3.18
C LYS A 25 -11.13 3.34 2.27
N PHE A 26 -10.63 2.23 2.82
CA PHE A 26 -10.08 1.12 2.06
C PHE A 26 -11.18 0.38 1.29
N ASN A 27 -11.03 0.30 -0.03
CA ASN A 27 -11.97 -0.39 -0.92
C ASN A 27 -11.40 -1.74 -1.33
N THR A 28 -12.01 -2.82 -0.83
CA THR A 28 -11.61 -4.20 -1.11
C THR A 28 -12.78 -4.98 -1.71
N ASP A 29 -12.48 -5.93 -2.59
CA ASP A 29 -13.42 -6.95 -3.09
C ASP A 29 -13.44 -8.22 -2.20
N GLY A 30 -12.73 -8.20 -1.08
CA GLY A 30 -12.56 -9.31 -0.15
C GLY A 30 -11.33 -10.20 -0.44
N LYS A 31 -10.57 -9.94 -1.52
CA LYS A 31 -9.36 -10.68 -1.87
C LYS A 31 -8.11 -9.91 -1.47
N LEU A 32 -7.04 -10.65 -1.22
CA LEU A 32 -5.73 -10.09 -0.87
C LEU A 32 -4.98 -9.52 -2.08
N HIS A 33 -5.22 -10.07 -3.27
CA HIS A 33 -4.45 -9.76 -4.48
C HIS A 33 -2.93 -9.96 -4.30
N GLU A 34 -2.52 -11.16 -3.90
CA GLU A 34 -1.10 -11.50 -3.71
C GLU A 34 -0.27 -11.19 -4.98
N GLU A 35 -0.84 -11.40 -6.16
CA GLU A 35 -0.22 -11.09 -7.45
C GLU A 35 0.10 -9.61 -7.66
N LYS A 36 -0.59 -8.72 -6.93
CA LYS A 36 -0.38 -7.27 -6.97
C LYS A 36 0.57 -6.77 -5.89
N LEU A 37 0.83 -7.55 -4.85
CA LEU A 37 1.58 -7.13 -3.67
C LEU A 37 2.95 -7.82 -3.54
N LEU A 38 3.05 -9.08 -3.94
CA LEU A 38 4.23 -9.90 -3.62
C LEU A 38 5.35 -9.74 -4.65
N ASN A 39 6.58 -9.90 -4.15
CA ASN A 39 7.82 -9.98 -4.91
C ASN A 39 8.12 -8.80 -5.85
N ARG A 40 7.44 -7.66 -5.68
CA ARG A 40 7.73 -6.38 -6.35
C ARG A 40 8.09 -5.30 -5.33
N ILE A 41 8.67 -4.21 -5.82
CA ILE A 41 8.85 -3.00 -5.03
C ILE A 41 7.50 -2.27 -4.95
N ILE A 42 7.08 -1.95 -3.73
CA ILE A 42 5.98 -1.03 -3.44
C ILE A 42 6.65 0.22 -2.86
N ALA A 43 6.45 1.36 -3.52
CA ALA A 43 7.05 2.63 -3.13
C ALA A 43 5.97 3.69 -2.93
N SER A 44 6.21 4.56 -1.97
CA SER A 44 5.48 5.79 -1.67
C SER A 44 6.53 6.88 -1.37
N GLU A 45 6.08 8.04 -0.92
CA GLU A 45 6.97 9.19 -0.63
C GLU A 45 8.12 8.82 0.28
N ASP A 46 7.80 8.23 1.43
CA ASP A 46 8.78 7.98 2.49
C ASP A 46 9.07 6.48 2.70
N THR A 47 8.30 5.60 2.05
CA THR A 47 8.43 4.14 2.25
C THR A 47 8.67 3.43 0.94
N LYS A 48 9.71 2.60 0.89
CA LYS A 48 9.96 1.63 -0.18
C LYS A 48 10.12 0.25 0.45
N LEU A 49 9.36 -0.72 0.00
CA LEU A 49 9.43 -2.08 0.56
C LEU A 49 9.18 -3.16 -0.48
N LYS A 50 9.46 -4.40 -0.10
CA LYS A 50 9.10 -5.62 -0.83
C LYS A 50 8.48 -6.63 0.13
N ILE A 51 7.41 -7.27 -0.32
CA ILE A 51 6.72 -8.31 0.45
C ILE A 51 7.01 -9.68 -0.16
N LYS A 52 7.38 -10.65 0.67
CA LYS A 52 7.58 -12.04 0.28
C LYS A 52 6.70 -12.93 1.13
N LYS A 53 6.02 -13.90 0.51
CA LYS A 53 5.30 -14.94 1.24
C LYS A 53 6.29 -16.01 1.71
N ILE A 54 6.24 -16.34 3.00
CA ILE A 54 7.13 -17.32 3.64
C ILE A 54 6.37 -18.54 4.17
N GLY A 55 5.04 -18.44 4.31
CA GLY A 55 4.20 -19.52 4.79
C GLY A 55 2.72 -19.24 4.51
N LYS A 56 1.84 -20.15 4.98
CA LYS A 56 0.40 -19.95 4.86
C LYS A 56 -0.05 -18.82 5.79
N GLY A 57 -0.36 -17.66 5.21
CA GLY A 57 -0.74 -16.47 5.97
C GLY A 57 0.43 -15.77 6.65
N GLU A 58 1.67 -16.14 6.31
CA GLU A 58 2.90 -15.57 6.86
C GLU A 58 3.73 -14.94 5.75
N TYR A 59 4.22 -13.74 6.03
CA TYR A 59 4.95 -12.90 5.10
C TYR A 59 6.17 -12.29 5.76
N GLU A 60 7.13 -11.90 4.93
CA GLU A 60 8.29 -11.12 5.29
C GLU A 60 8.23 -9.81 4.49
N ILE A 61 8.46 -8.69 5.17
CA ILE A 61 8.52 -7.36 4.58
C ILE A 61 9.96 -6.87 4.72
N THR A 62 10.57 -6.52 3.60
CA THR A 62 11.88 -5.87 3.54
C THR A 62 11.69 -4.40 3.24
N ASP A 63 11.99 -3.52 4.18
CA ASP A 63 11.99 -2.06 4.00
C ASP A 63 13.37 -1.60 3.50
N PHE A 64 13.34 -0.78 2.45
CA PHE A 64 14.52 -0.17 1.85
C PHE A 64 14.53 1.31 2.22
N PRO A 65 15.31 1.71 3.24
CA PRO A 65 15.40 3.12 3.60
C PRO A 65 15.99 3.92 2.43
N GLN A 66 15.62 5.21 2.36
CA GLN A 66 16.11 6.11 1.31
C GLN A 66 17.47 6.72 1.65
N GLU A 67 17.85 6.72 2.93
CA GLU A 67 19.15 7.22 3.38
C GLU A 67 20.28 6.23 3.00
N PRO A 68 21.41 6.73 2.47
CA PRO A 68 22.46 5.89 1.89
C PRO A 68 23.15 4.94 2.88
N ASP A 69 23.15 5.28 4.17
CA ASP A 69 23.80 4.49 5.23
C ASP A 69 22.78 3.77 6.14
N ALA A 70 21.49 3.88 5.85
CA ALA A 70 20.46 3.24 6.65
C ALA A 70 20.36 1.74 6.31
N GLU A 71 20.26 0.92 7.35
CA GLU A 71 20.20 -0.52 7.19
C GLU A 71 18.84 -0.98 6.65
N VAL A 72 18.87 -1.97 5.76
CA VAL A 72 17.67 -2.67 5.30
C VAL A 72 17.03 -3.39 6.50
N TYR A 73 15.77 -3.08 6.75
CA TYR A 73 15.02 -3.68 7.85
C TYR A 73 14.12 -4.80 7.33
N VAL A 74 14.10 -5.93 8.03
CA VAL A 74 13.26 -7.08 7.70
C VAL A 74 12.33 -7.39 8.85
N SER A 75 11.02 -7.42 8.57
CA SER A 75 9.99 -7.70 9.57
C SER A 75 9.08 -8.84 9.13
N LYS A 76 8.56 -9.58 10.12
CA LYS A 76 7.50 -10.57 9.89
C LYS A 76 6.14 -9.88 9.84
N ALA A 77 5.27 -10.36 8.97
CA ALA A 77 3.90 -9.91 8.83
C ALA A 77 2.95 -11.09 8.68
N THR A 78 1.69 -10.88 9.03
CA THR A 78 0.65 -11.92 9.00
C THR A 78 -0.55 -11.49 8.18
N LEU A 79 -1.28 -12.46 7.64
CA LEU A 79 -2.56 -12.22 6.98
C LEU A 79 -3.62 -11.86 8.01
N LYS A 80 -4.18 -10.65 7.90
CA LYS A 80 -5.39 -10.24 8.62
C LYS A 80 -6.48 -9.99 7.58
N LYS A 81 -7.42 -10.93 7.45
CA LYS A 81 -8.46 -10.93 6.39
C LYS A 81 -7.83 -10.87 4.99
N ASN A 82 -7.85 -9.71 4.35
CA ASN A 82 -7.39 -9.46 2.99
C ASN A 82 -6.25 -8.41 2.95
N THR A 83 -5.52 -8.27 4.06
CA THR A 83 -4.38 -7.35 4.21
C THR A 83 -3.21 -8.05 4.91
N ILE A 84 -1.99 -7.62 4.60
CA ILE A 84 -0.76 -8.12 5.23
C ILE A 84 -0.34 -7.11 6.29
N CYS A 85 -0.31 -7.52 7.56
CA CYS A 85 -0.09 -6.62 8.70
C CYS A 85 1.17 -6.96 9.48
N ARG A 86 1.94 -5.92 9.82
CA ARG A 86 2.95 -5.89 10.87
C ARG A 86 2.46 -5.01 12.02
N GLU A 87 3.26 -4.88 13.07
CA GLU A 87 2.87 -4.18 14.31
C GLU A 87 2.27 -2.79 14.07
N ASN A 88 2.93 -1.95 13.25
CA ASN A 88 2.56 -0.55 13.08
C ASN A 88 1.92 -0.22 11.73
N SER A 89 1.68 -1.20 10.85
CA SER A 89 1.11 -0.93 9.52
C SER A 89 0.53 -2.17 8.87
N CYS A 90 -0.53 -1.99 8.09
CA CYS A 90 -1.04 -3.00 7.18
C CYS A 90 -0.86 -2.56 5.71
N ILE A 91 -0.70 -3.52 4.81
CA ILE A 91 -0.67 -3.30 3.35
C ILE A 91 -1.81 -4.08 2.71
N GLY A 92 -2.54 -3.43 1.82
CA GLY A 92 -3.63 -4.03 1.03
C GLY A 92 -3.62 -3.55 -0.41
N TYR A 93 -4.50 -4.11 -1.24
CA TYR A 93 -4.75 -3.64 -2.59
C TYR A 93 -6.11 -2.95 -2.67
N ASP A 94 -6.13 -1.65 -2.93
CA ASP A 94 -7.37 -0.90 -3.06
C ASP A 94 -7.88 -1.00 -4.50
N VAL A 95 -9.07 -1.59 -4.68
CA VAL A 95 -9.62 -1.88 -6.01
C VAL A 95 -10.16 -0.65 -6.73
N LYS A 96 -10.43 0.45 -6.02
CA LYS A 96 -10.85 1.73 -6.64
C LYS A 96 -9.66 2.58 -7.06
N LEU A 97 -8.60 2.60 -6.24
CA LEU A 97 -7.34 3.25 -6.58
C LEU A 97 -6.51 2.41 -7.56
N ASN A 98 -6.79 1.11 -7.64
CA ASN A 98 -6.08 0.11 -8.44
C ASN A 98 -4.58 0.09 -8.09
N LYS A 99 -4.27 0.15 -6.79
CA LYS A 99 -2.94 0.38 -6.22
C LYS A 99 -2.78 -0.36 -4.91
N ALA A 100 -1.54 -0.75 -4.58
CA ALA A 100 -1.18 -1.08 -3.21
C ALA A 100 -1.36 0.15 -2.31
N VAL A 101 -1.82 -0.06 -1.08
CA VAL A 101 -2.07 0.99 -0.09
C VAL A 101 -1.54 0.60 1.27
N PHE A 102 -1.03 1.60 1.98
CA PHE A 102 -0.63 1.51 3.38
C PHE A 102 -1.81 1.93 4.25
N LEU A 103 -2.12 1.10 5.24
CA LEU A 103 -3.31 1.20 6.06
C LEU A 103 -2.93 1.32 7.52
N ASP A 104 -3.68 2.15 8.25
CA ASP A 104 -3.61 2.23 9.70
C ASP A 104 -4.11 0.88 10.30
N PRO A 105 -3.34 0.22 11.18
CA PRO A 105 -3.75 -1.06 11.74
C PRO A 105 -4.95 -0.97 12.71
N GLU A 106 -5.25 0.22 13.25
CA GLU A 106 -6.35 0.46 14.19
C GLU A 106 -7.71 0.49 13.48
N ASP A 107 -7.83 1.29 12.42
CA ASP A 107 -9.10 1.54 11.73
C ASP A 107 -9.15 1.08 10.26
N MET A 108 -8.03 0.57 9.74
CA MET A 108 -7.85 0.09 8.36
C MET A 108 -8.10 1.15 7.30
N ARG A 109 -7.97 2.44 7.63
CA ARG A 109 -8.04 3.52 6.65
C ARG A 109 -6.73 3.68 5.91
N VAL A 110 -6.84 4.11 4.66
CA VAL A 110 -5.69 4.38 3.79
C VAL A 110 -4.97 5.62 4.30
N ILE A 111 -3.71 5.43 4.67
CA ILE A 111 -2.77 6.50 5.02
C ILE A 111 -2.14 7.05 3.74
N TYR A 112 -1.64 6.20 2.85
CA TYR A 112 -1.12 6.61 1.53
C TYR A 112 -1.11 5.44 0.54
N PRO A 113 -1.23 5.71 -0.78
CA PRO A 113 -1.13 4.68 -1.82
C PRO A 113 0.32 4.55 -2.29
N GLU A 114 0.61 3.46 -3.01
CA GLU A 114 1.82 3.38 -3.81
C GLU A 114 1.82 4.45 -4.92
N TRP A 115 3.00 4.91 -5.29
CA TRP A 115 3.23 5.89 -6.33
C TRP A 115 3.13 5.27 -7.73
#